data_AF-A0A418F9I5-F1
#
_entry.id   AF-A0A418F9I5-F1
#
_cell.length_a   1.000
_cell.length_b   1.000
_cell.length_c   1.000
_cell.angle_alpha   90.00
_cell.angle_beta   90.00
_cell.angle_gamma   90.00
#
_symmetry.space_group_name_H-M   'P 1'
#
loop_
_entity.id
_entity.type
_entity.pdbx_description
1 polymer ?
#
loop_
_entity_poly.entity_id
_entity_poly.type
_entity_poly.pdbx_seq_one_letter_code
_entity_poly.pdbx_strand_id
1 'polypeptide(L)'
;GNRPKVLTPENIDLAQSWVEFDAQITLQEMKDRLMLELGINVSKTTHHRELDKRVFTYKTVHYEPHQMNDPPFKDKRVEYVVAFRELMGQAKIPIWIDETNFNLFTCRTKARSRRGTRAVFEEAEFDSATLLRLSSYSPMFNPIENLWSEFKAHVKTHLRERLAAFMGPPPDGLTREEFRMQYLEHVAQEVIQGIDIQRLNRYALRLEYFYGRAERMEDMEVGM
;
A
#
# COMPACT_ATOMS: atom_id res chain seq x y z
N GLY A 1 -20.67 -43.25 18.37
CA GLY A 1 -21.23 -42.26 19.31
C GLY A 1 -20.37 -41.01 19.25
N ASN A 2 -20.97 -39.84 19.08
CA ASN A 2 -20.22 -38.58 18.94
C ASN A 2 -19.74 -38.15 20.34
N ARG A 3 -18.45 -37.88 20.51
CA ARG A 3 -17.93 -37.36 21.78
C ARG A 3 -18.54 -35.96 22.04
N PRO A 4 -18.90 -35.62 23.29
CA PRO A 4 -19.37 -34.28 23.61
C PRO A 4 -18.30 -33.25 23.23
N LYS A 5 -18.73 -32.14 22.62
CA LYS A 5 -17.82 -31.05 22.27
C LYS A 5 -17.29 -30.41 23.55
N VAL A 6 -15.98 -30.17 23.58
CA VAL A 6 -15.28 -29.52 24.71
C VAL A 6 -15.60 -28.02 24.79
N LEU A 7 -15.90 -27.39 23.64
CA LEU A 7 -16.32 -25.99 23.57
C LEU A 7 -17.85 -25.92 23.58
N THR A 8 -18.39 -25.21 24.57
CA THR A 8 -19.81 -24.84 24.59
C THR A 8 -20.07 -23.69 23.61
N PRO A 9 -21.33 -23.44 23.20
CA PRO A 9 -21.67 -22.29 22.36
C PRO A 9 -21.16 -20.96 22.93
N GLU A 10 -21.24 -20.77 24.25
CA GLU A 10 -20.81 -19.54 24.93
C GLU A 10 -19.30 -19.33 24.80
N ASN A 11 -18.51 -20.40 24.86
CA ASN A 11 -17.05 -20.31 24.65
C ASN A 11 -16.70 -19.94 23.22
N ILE A 12 -17.52 -20.35 22.25
CA ILE A 12 -17.34 -20.00 20.83
C ILE A 12 -17.73 -18.55 20.59
N ASP A 13 -18.79 -18.05 21.23
CA ASP A 13 -19.18 -16.64 21.18
C ASP A 13 -18.11 -15.74 21.82
N LEU A 14 -17.53 -16.17 22.95
CA LEU A 14 -16.42 -15.46 23.58
C LEU A 14 -15.20 -15.40 22.65
N ALA A 15 -14.81 -16.54 22.08
CA ALA A 15 -13.71 -16.62 21.12
C ALA A 15 -13.96 -15.72 19.88
N GLN A 16 -15.20 -15.62 19.41
CA GLN A 16 -15.59 -14.70 18.34
C GLN A 16 -15.39 -13.24 18.76
N SER A 17 -15.86 -12.84 19.95
CA SER A 17 -15.72 -11.44 20.40
C SER A 17 -14.26 -10.99 20.52
N TRP A 18 -13.33 -11.91 20.82
CA TRP A 18 -11.90 -11.60 20.79
C TRP A 18 -11.39 -11.29 19.38
N VAL A 19 -11.83 -12.05 18.37
CA VAL A 19 -11.43 -11.82 16.97
C VAL A 19 -12.07 -10.54 16.42
N GLU A 20 -13.30 -10.23 16.83
CA GLU A 20 -13.98 -8.97 16.47
C GLU A 20 -13.32 -7.75 17.11
N PHE A 21 -12.82 -7.89 18.34
CA PHE A 21 -12.08 -6.84 19.03
C PHE A 21 -10.66 -6.64 18.48
N ASP A 22 -9.95 -7.74 18.22
CA ASP A 22 -8.59 -7.73 17.69
C ASP A 22 -8.43 -8.82 16.61
N ALA A 23 -8.51 -8.40 15.34
CA ALA A 23 -8.38 -9.29 14.19
C ALA A 23 -6.98 -9.91 14.06
N GLN A 24 -5.97 -9.42 14.79
CA GLN A 24 -4.61 -9.96 14.78
C GLN A 24 -4.38 -11.05 15.83
N ILE A 25 -5.36 -11.31 16.71
CA ILE A 25 -5.24 -12.33 17.75
C ILE A 25 -4.91 -13.69 17.13
N THR A 26 -3.84 -14.31 17.62
CA THR A 26 -3.38 -15.60 17.13
C THR A 26 -4.18 -16.73 17.77
N LEU A 27 -4.30 -17.86 17.06
CA LEU A 27 -4.90 -19.08 17.61
C LEU A 27 -4.18 -19.59 18.87
N GLN A 28 -2.91 -19.21 19.05
CA GLN A 28 -2.14 -19.55 20.25
C GLN A 28 -2.58 -18.68 21.43
N GLU A 29 -2.70 -17.36 21.24
CA GLU A 29 -3.20 -16.45 22.28
C GLU A 29 -4.65 -16.79 22.68
N MET A 30 -5.52 -17.12 21.72
CA MET A 30 -6.89 -17.57 22.04
C MET A 30 -6.90 -18.84 22.89
N LYS A 31 -6.03 -19.81 22.57
CA LYS A 31 -5.87 -21.03 23.35
C LYS A 31 -5.40 -20.73 24.77
N ASP A 32 -4.41 -19.85 24.90
CA ASP A 32 -3.85 -19.48 26.19
C ASP A 32 -4.88 -18.72 27.04
N ARG A 33 -5.71 -17.85 26.42
CA ARG A 33 -6.84 -17.18 27.10
C ARG A 33 -7.91 -18.15 27.58
N LEU A 34 -8.36 -19.10 26.75
CA LEU A 34 -9.34 -20.12 27.18
C LEU A 34 -8.79 -21.00 28.32
N MET A 35 -7.50 -21.31 28.30
CA MET A 35 -6.86 -22.07 29.36
C MET A 35 -6.77 -21.27 30.66
N LEU A 36 -6.41 -19.98 30.59
CA LEU A 36 -6.24 -19.12 31.76
C LEU A 36 -7.59 -18.70 32.38
N GLU A 37 -8.56 -18.31 31.57
CA GLU A 37 -9.84 -17.75 32.04
C GLU A 37 -10.86 -18.84 32.39
N LEU A 38 -10.88 -19.95 31.64
CA LEU A 38 -11.92 -20.97 31.75
C LEU A 38 -11.37 -22.37 32.09
N GLY A 39 -10.04 -22.55 32.16
CA GLY A 39 -9.42 -23.86 32.38
C GLY A 39 -9.57 -24.82 31.21
N ILE A 40 -9.94 -24.33 30.02
CA ILE A 40 -10.26 -25.17 28.86
C ILE A 40 -9.06 -25.28 27.94
N ASN A 41 -8.52 -26.50 27.81
CA ASN A 41 -7.42 -26.78 26.89
C ASN A 41 -7.94 -27.38 25.58
N VAL A 42 -7.85 -26.62 24.49
CA VAL A 42 -8.20 -27.07 23.15
C VAL A 42 -7.06 -26.83 22.17
N SER A 43 -7.04 -27.57 21.06
CA SER A 43 -6.02 -27.42 20.04
C SER A 43 -6.24 -26.16 19.19
N LYS A 44 -5.17 -25.66 18.54
CA LYS A 44 -5.26 -24.56 17.57
C LYS A 44 -6.16 -24.92 16.39
N THR A 45 -6.14 -26.18 15.95
CA THR A 45 -7.00 -26.65 14.85
C THR A 45 -8.47 -26.69 15.26
N THR A 46 -8.79 -26.92 16.54
CA THR A 46 -10.14 -26.80 17.07
C THR A 46 -10.63 -25.35 16.98
N HIS A 47 -9.83 -24.38 17.42
CA HIS A 47 -10.17 -22.95 17.28
C HIS A 47 -10.40 -22.56 15.83
N HIS A 48 -9.47 -22.93 14.94
CA HIS A 48 -9.62 -22.67 13.51
C HIS A 48 -10.93 -23.23 12.97
N ARG A 49 -11.30 -24.47 13.32
CA ARG A 49 -12.56 -25.09 12.86
C ARG A 49 -13.81 -24.39 13.39
N GLU A 50 -13.80 -23.89 14.61
CA GLU A 50 -14.96 -23.16 15.14
C GLU A 50 -15.08 -21.77 14.52
N LEU A 51 -13.94 -21.08 14.29
CA LEU A 51 -13.90 -19.81 13.55
C LEU A 51 -14.33 -19.97 12.08
N ASP A 52 -13.89 -21.03 11.42
CA ASP A 52 -14.26 -21.36 10.03
C ASP A 52 -15.78 -21.59 9.89
N LYS A 53 -16.42 -22.25 10.87
CA LYS A 53 -17.89 -22.38 10.92
C LYS A 53 -18.61 -21.05 11.12
N ARG A 54 -17.93 -20.06 11.72
CA ARG A 54 -18.41 -18.68 11.88
C ARG A 54 -17.99 -17.78 10.71
N VAL A 55 -17.48 -18.36 9.62
CA VAL A 55 -17.12 -17.66 8.37
C VAL A 55 -15.91 -16.72 8.54
N PHE A 56 -15.07 -16.94 9.56
CA PHE A 56 -13.79 -16.26 9.67
C PHE A 56 -12.74 -16.95 8.79
N THR A 57 -12.15 -16.17 7.89
CA THR A 57 -11.06 -16.62 7.00
C THR A 57 -9.76 -15.92 7.35
N TYR A 58 -8.63 -16.65 7.33
CA TYR A 58 -7.31 -16.05 7.53
C TYR A 58 -6.88 -15.27 6.28
N LYS A 59 -6.63 -13.96 6.43
CA LYS A 59 -6.26 -13.03 5.36
C LYS A 59 -5.01 -12.23 5.74
N THR A 60 -4.31 -11.70 4.75
CA THR A 60 -3.22 -10.73 4.99
C THR A 60 -3.81 -9.46 5.60
N VAL A 61 -3.20 -8.97 6.68
CA VAL A 61 -3.60 -7.72 7.34
C VAL A 61 -3.39 -6.56 6.38
N HIS A 62 -4.45 -5.78 6.15
CA HIS A 62 -4.38 -4.53 5.40
C HIS A 62 -4.34 -3.37 6.39
N TYR A 63 -3.32 -2.52 6.30
CA TYR A 63 -3.15 -1.38 7.20
C TYR A 63 -3.79 -0.14 6.58
N GLU A 64 -4.88 0.34 7.18
CA GLU A 64 -5.46 1.63 6.84
C GLU A 64 -5.03 2.69 7.85
N PRO A 65 -4.55 3.87 7.41
CA PRO A 65 -4.26 4.95 8.34
C PRO A 65 -5.54 5.36 9.07
N HIS A 66 -5.56 5.23 10.40
CA HIS A 66 -6.74 5.49 11.23
C HIS A 66 -7.36 6.87 10.98
N GLN A 67 -6.49 7.87 10.78
CA GLN A 67 -6.89 9.26 10.59
C GLN A 67 -7.39 9.57 9.17
N MET A 68 -7.27 8.63 8.22
CA MET A 68 -7.55 8.90 6.80
C MET A 68 -8.96 9.43 6.59
N ASN A 69 -9.95 8.89 7.29
CA ASN A 69 -11.37 9.25 7.17
C ASN A 69 -11.85 10.26 8.22
N ASP A 70 -10.94 10.86 8.99
CA ASP A 70 -11.31 11.95 9.88
C ASP A 70 -11.81 13.16 9.04
N PRO A 71 -12.79 13.94 9.55
CA PRO A 71 -13.35 15.10 8.86
C PRO A 71 -12.32 16.03 8.18
N PRO A 72 -11.21 16.46 8.82
CA PRO A 72 -10.27 17.39 8.19
C PRO A 72 -9.56 16.84 6.95
N PHE A 73 -9.42 15.51 6.82
CA PHE A 73 -8.82 14.91 5.62
C PHE A 73 -9.84 14.74 4.50
N LYS A 74 -11.12 14.53 4.85
CA LYS A 74 -12.22 14.54 3.88
C LYS A 74 -12.44 15.92 3.29
N ASP A 75 -12.41 16.97 4.12
CA ASP A 75 -12.53 18.36 3.66
C ASP A 75 -11.43 18.70 2.64
N LYS A 76 -10.16 18.37 2.96
CA LYS A 76 -9.03 18.57 2.02
C LYS A 76 -9.19 17.80 0.71
N ARG A 77 -9.82 16.62 0.74
CA ARG A 77 -10.12 15.85 -0.48
C ARG A 77 -11.17 16.57 -1.33
N VAL A 78 -12.20 17.13 -0.71
CA VAL A 78 -13.20 17.96 -1.41
C VAL A 78 -12.55 19.20 -2.02
N GLU A 79 -11.74 19.92 -1.25
CA GLU A 79 -11.00 21.11 -1.72
C GLU A 79 -10.17 20.78 -2.97
N TYR A 80 -9.44 19.67 -2.94
CA TYR A 80 -8.67 19.19 -4.09
C TYR A 80 -9.57 18.93 -5.31
N VAL A 81 -10.69 18.22 -5.13
CA VAL A 81 -11.57 17.86 -6.25
C VAL A 81 -12.23 19.08 -6.87
N VAL A 82 -12.66 20.05 -6.05
CA VAL A 82 -13.22 21.32 -6.53
C VAL A 82 -12.18 22.08 -7.35
N ALA A 83 -10.98 22.27 -6.82
CA ALA A 83 -9.89 22.94 -7.54
C ALA A 83 -9.50 22.21 -8.83
N PHE A 84 -9.45 20.86 -8.80
CA PHE A 84 -9.17 20.04 -9.98
C PHE A 84 -10.24 20.24 -11.05
N ARG A 85 -11.53 20.20 -10.69
CA ARG A 85 -12.65 20.39 -11.62
C ARG A 85 -12.70 21.79 -12.23
N GLU A 86 -12.37 22.82 -11.45
CA GLU A 86 -12.24 24.19 -11.97
C GLU A 86 -11.15 24.30 -13.03
N LEU A 87 -9.99 23.67 -12.81
CA LEU A 87 -8.90 23.64 -13.79
C LEU A 87 -9.26 22.83 -15.04
N MET A 88 -9.96 21.70 -14.88
CA MET A 88 -10.47 20.91 -16.00
C MET A 88 -11.51 21.69 -16.82
N GLY A 89 -12.37 22.48 -16.17
CA GLY A 89 -13.31 23.38 -16.83
C GLY A 89 -12.65 24.47 -17.68
N GLN A 90 -11.39 24.82 -17.39
CA GLN A 90 -10.56 25.73 -18.19
C GLN A 90 -9.88 25.03 -19.38
N ALA A 91 -10.24 23.77 -19.67
CA ALA A 91 -9.63 22.93 -20.72
C ALA A 91 -8.11 22.72 -20.53
N LYS A 92 -7.61 22.78 -19.28
CA LYS A 92 -6.22 22.43 -18.97
C LYS A 92 -6.05 20.91 -19.03
N ILE A 93 -4.88 20.46 -19.48
CA ILE A 93 -4.54 19.04 -19.51
C ILE A 93 -3.86 18.68 -18.18
N PRO A 94 -4.40 17.73 -17.41
CA PRO A 94 -3.77 17.29 -16.18
C PRO A 94 -2.52 16.47 -16.48
N ILE A 95 -1.43 16.78 -15.77
CA ILE A 95 -0.21 15.99 -15.77
C ILE A 95 0.01 15.54 -14.33
N TRP A 96 0.00 14.23 -14.10
CA TRP A 96 0.34 13.65 -12.81
C TRP A 96 1.85 13.40 -12.76
N ILE A 97 2.46 13.71 -11.62
CA ILE A 97 3.87 13.46 -11.34
C ILE A 97 3.94 12.82 -9.97
N ASP A 98 4.65 11.70 -9.88
CA ASP A 98 4.84 10.97 -8.63
C ASP A 98 6.13 10.15 -8.73
N GLU A 99 6.65 9.75 -7.57
CA GLU A 99 7.91 9.03 -7.46
C GLU A 99 7.68 7.64 -6.87
N THR A 100 8.51 6.69 -7.27
CA THR A 100 8.51 5.37 -6.66
C THR A 100 9.90 4.91 -6.32
N ASN A 101 10.08 4.51 -5.06
CA ASN A 101 11.37 4.06 -4.58
C ASN A 101 11.62 2.60 -5.00
N PHE A 102 12.75 2.37 -5.66
CA PHE A 102 13.39 1.07 -5.71
C PHE A 102 14.38 1.00 -4.58
N ASN A 103 14.12 0.13 -3.61
CA ASN A 103 15.00 -0.01 -2.46
C ASN A 103 16.28 -0.76 -2.88
N LEU A 104 17.24 0.01 -3.39
CA LEU A 104 18.56 -0.46 -3.77
C LEU A 104 19.57 -0.39 -2.61
N PHE A 105 19.15 0.14 -1.45
CA PHE A 105 20.03 0.59 -0.37
C PHE A 105 21.04 1.68 -0.79
N THR A 106 20.72 2.52 -1.79
CA THR A 106 21.70 3.45 -2.41
C THR A 106 21.42 4.94 -2.17
N CYS A 107 20.46 5.33 -1.34
CA CYS A 107 20.34 6.73 -0.94
C CYS A 107 21.41 7.08 0.11
N ARG A 108 22.14 8.18 -0.08
CA ARG A 108 23.00 8.73 0.99
C ARG A 108 22.10 9.21 2.13
N THR A 109 22.04 8.42 3.21
CA THR A 109 21.30 8.76 4.44
C THR A 109 21.92 9.93 5.21
N LYS A 110 23.08 10.43 4.77
CA LYS A 110 23.85 11.48 5.43
C LYS A 110 24.14 12.62 4.47
N ALA A 111 23.76 13.82 4.87
CA ALA A 111 24.11 15.08 4.24
C ALA A 111 24.74 16.03 5.27
N ARG A 112 25.39 17.11 4.83
CA ARG A 112 26.03 18.09 5.71
C ARG A 112 25.07 19.25 5.99
N SER A 113 24.99 19.65 7.25
CA SER A 113 24.27 20.86 7.71
C SER A 113 25.09 21.49 8.83
N ARG A 114 24.77 22.75 9.18
CA ARG A 114 25.39 23.41 10.34
C ARG A 114 25.02 22.67 11.63
N ARG A 115 25.84 22.81 12.67
CA ARG A 115 25.56 22.18 13.98
C ARG A 115 24.25 22.74 14.54
N GLY A 116 23.31 21.85 14.88
CA GLY A 116 21.99 22.21 15.38
C GLY A 116 20.91 22.37 14.31
N THR A 117 21.23 22.20 13.02
CA THR A 117 20.26 22.29 11.92
C THR A 117 20.12 20.98 11.16
N ARG A 118 18.92 20.70 10.64
CA ARG A 118 18.66 19.53 9.78
C ARG A 118 19.32 19.75 8.41
N ALA A 119 19.81 18.68 7.78
CA ALA A 119 20.19 18.75 6.37
C ALA A 119 18.91 18.68 5.53
N VAL A 120 18.63 19.74 4.78
CA VAL A 120 17.46 19.88 3.92
C VAL A 120 17.97 20.04 2.49
N PHE A 121 17.38 19.29 1.57
CA PHE A 121 17.52 19.50 0.15
C PHE A 121 16.27 20.23 -0.32
N GLU A 122 16.44 21.44 -0.86
CA GLU A 122 15.36 22.23 -1.43
C GLU A 122 15.47 22.15 -2.95
N GLU A 123 14.39 21.71 -3.59
CA GLU A 123 14.27 21.69 -5.05
C GLU A 123 13.47 22.91 -5.51
N ALA A 124 13.89 23.53 -6.60
CA ALA A 124 13.24 24.73 -7.11
C ALA A 124 11.79 24.43 -7.53
N GLU A 125 10.87 25.33 -7.22
CA GLU A 125 9.48 25.23 -7.66
C GLU A 125 9.38 25.45 -9.18
N PHE A 126 8.60 24.62 -9.88
CA PHE A 126 8.46 24.72 -11.33
C PHE A 126 7.63 25.95 -11.71
N ASP A 127 8.28 26.93 -12.34
CA ASP A 127 7.77 28.29 -12.55
C ASP A 127 6.66 28.42 -13.62
N SER A 128 6.42 27.39 -14.44
CA SER A 128 5.50 27.44 -15.59
C SER A 128 4.20 26.64 -15.44
N ALA A 129 3.98 25.96 -14.31
CA ALA A 129 2.83 25.06 -14.12
C ALA A 129 2.10 25.32 -12.80
N THR A 130 0.76 25.22 -12.81
CA THR A 130 -0.03 25.23 -11.58
C THR A 130 0.11 23.88 -10.87
N LEU A 131 0.84 23.84 -9.75
CA LEU A 131 1.01 22.63 -8.97
C LEU A 131 -0.21 22.40 -8.06
N LEU A 132 -1.04 21.41 -8.40
CA LEU A 132 -2.11 20.95 -7.52
C LEU A 132 -1.62 19.77 -6.68
N ARG A 133 -1.36 19.99 -5.39
CA ARG A 133 -0.87 18.95 -4.48
C ARG A 133 -2.03 18.06 -4.01
N LEU A 134 -1.81 16.75 -4.03
CA LEU A 134 -2.73 15.80 -3.43
C LEU A 134 -2.81 16.01 -1.92
N SER A 135 -4.02 15.90 -1.37
CA SER A 135 -4.23 15.87 0.07
C SER A 135 -3.57 14.64 0.70
N SER A 136 -3.16 14.75 1.96
CA SER A 136 -2.60 13.62 2.71
C SER A 136 -3.53 12.40 2.67
N TYR A 137 -2.94 11.19 2.66
CA TYR A 137 -3.67 9.93 2.63
C TYR A 137 -4.64 9.77 1.45
N SER A 138 -4.35 10.42 0.31
CA SER A 138 -5.22 10.38 -0.87
C SER A 138 -4.58 9.70 -2.10
N PRO A 139 -3.95 8.51 -1.97
CA PRO A 139 -3.30 7.85 -3.10
C PRO A 139 -4.30 7.41 -4.19
N MET A 140 -5.59 7.23 -3.85
CA MET A 140 -6.64 6.88 -4.80
C MET A 140 -6.92 7.96 -5.85
N PHE A 141 -6.48 9.21 -5.61
CA PHE A 141 -6.54 10.30 -6.59
C PHE A 141 -5.33 10.35 -7.52
N ASN A 142 -4.34 9.48 -7.30
CA ASN A 142 -3.14 9.37 -8.12
C ASN A 142 -3.25 8.15 -9.05
N PRO A 143 -3.49 8.34 -10.36
CA PRO A 143 -3.58 7.22 -11.30
C PRO A 143 -2.23 6.51 -11.46
N ILE A 144 -1.11 7.17 -11.11
CA ILE A 144 0.24 6.63 -11.20
C ILE A 144 0.44 5.50 -10.18
N GLU A 145 -0.30 5.44 -9.07
CA GLU A 145 -0.17 4.33 -8.10
C GLU A 145 -0.49 2.96 -8.71
N ASN A 146 -1.49 2.91 -9.61
CA ASN A 146 -1.82 1.70 -10.36
C ASN A 146 -0.71 1.35 -11.36
N LEU A 147 -0.16 2.37 -12.02
CA LEU A 147 0.99 2.22 -12.91
C LEU A 147 2.21 1.69 -12.14
N TRP A 148 2.52 2.24 -10.96
CA TRP A 148 3.62 1.79 -10.13
C TRP A 148 3.45 0.37 -9.63
N SER A 149 2.23 -0.04 -9.30
CA SER A 149 1.94 -1.40 -8.89
C SER A 149 2.23 -2.41 -10.01
N GLU A 150 1.79 -2.10 -11.22
CA GLU A 150 2.04 -2.90 -12.42
C GLU A 150 3.53 -2.89 -12.79
N PHE A 151 4.14 -1.71 -12.86
CA PHE A 151 5.54 -1.50 -13.14
C PHE A 151 6.44 -2.31 -12.19
N LYS A 152 6.21 -2.21 -10.87
CA LYS A 152 6.95 -2.97 -9.85
C LYS A 152 6.76 -4.47 -10.02
N ALA A 153 5.57 -4.93 -10.38
CA ALA A 153 5.31 -6.36 -10.61
C ALA A 153 6.11 -6.88 -11.82
N HIS A 154 6.14 -6.13 -12.92
CA HIS A 154 6.93 -6.47 -14.09
C HIS A 154 8.43 -6.43 -13.80
N VAL A 155 8.94 -5.35 -13.18
CA VAL A 155 10.36 -5.26 -12.78
C VAL A 155 10.76 -6.45 -11.90
N LYS A 156 9.95 -6.82 -10.89
CA LYS A 156 10.21 -8.00 -10.04
C LYS A 156 10.22 -9.31 -10.85
N THR A 157 9.39 -9.43 -11.87
CA THR A 157 9.33 -10.60 -12.74
C THR A 157 10.60 -10.70 -13.59
N HIS A 158 10.98 -9.62 -14.28
CA HIS A 158 12.22 -9.56 -15.06
C HIS A 158 13.47 -9.83 -14.21
N LEU A 159 13.54 -9.24 -13.00
CA LEU A 159 14.66 -9.50 -12.08
C LEU A 159 14.71 -10.95 -11.60
N ARG A 160 13.56 -11.60 -11.43
CA ARG A 160 13.51 -13.02 -11.05
C ARG A 160 13.99 -13.91 -12.19
N GLU A 161 13.54 -13.65 -13.41
CA GLU A 161 13.94 -14.41 -14.61
C GLU A 161 15.43 -14.24 -14.90
N ARG A 162 15.97 -13.04 -14.68
CA ARG A 162 17.37 -12.69 -14.94
C ARG A 162 18.22 -12.64 -13.66
N LEU A 163 17.79 -13.34 -12.60
CA LEU A 163 18.43 -13.26 -11.27
C LEU A 163 19.91 -13.63 -11.31
N ALA A 164 20.28 -14.65 -12.09
CA ALA A 164 21.67 -15.07 -12.23
C ALA A 164 22.55 -13.98 -12.84
N ALA A 165 22.04 -13.24 -13.84
CA ALA A 165 22.75 -12.12 -14.44
C ALA A 165 22.84 -10.93 -13.48
N PHE A 166 21.74 -10.62 -12.78
CA PHE A 166 21.70 -9.52 -11.79
C PHE A 166 22.61 -9.76 -10.56
N MET A 167 22.78 -11.02 -10.16
CA MET A 167 23.62 -11.41 -9.02
C MET A 167 25.05 -11.79 -9.41
N GLY A 168 25.34 -11.88 -10.71
CA GLY A 168 26.65 -12.24 -11.26
C GLY A 168 27.74 -11.20 -10.96
N PRO A 169 29.00 -11.53 -11.27
CA PRO A 169 30.10 -10.58 -11.15
C PRO A 169 29.88 -9.40 -12.13
N PRO A 170 30.16 -8.16 -11.71
CA PRO A 170 30.07 -7.00 -12.59
C PRO A 170 31.13 -7.09 -13.71
N PRO A 171 30.88 -6.48 -14.88
CA PRO A 171 31.89 -6.34 -15.93
C PRO A 171 33.14 -5.60 -15.44
N ASP A 172 34.28 -5.82 -16.11
CA ASP A 172 35.56 -5.22 -15.74
C ASP A 172 35.46 -3.68 -15.67
N GLY A 173 35.81 -3.14 -14.51
CA GLY A 173 35.82 -1.70 -14.24
C GLY A 173 34.58 -1.13 -13.54
N LEU A 174 33.51 -1.92 -13.37
CA LEU A 174 32.33 -1.49 -12.63
C LEU A 174 32.30 -2.07 -11.21
N THR A 175 31.89 -1.25 -10.25
CA THR A 175 31.50 -1.74 -8.94
C THR A 175 30.21 -2.56 -9.05
N ARG A 176 29.98 -3.45 -8.09
CA ARG A 176 28.70 -4.20 -7.98
C ARG A 176 27.49 -3.27 -7.89
N GLU A 177 27.66 -2.08 -7.32
CA GLU A 177 26.61 -1.08 -7.16
C GLU A 177 26.25 -0.44 -8.51
N GLU A 178 27.24 0.06 -9.25
CA GLU A 178 27.05 0.67 -10.56
C GLU A 178 26.42 -0.31 -11.55
N PHE A 179 26.91 -1.55 -11.59
CA PHE A 179 26.34 -2.58 -12.44
C PHE A 179 24.86 -2.83 -12.13
N ARG A 180 24.49 -2.96 -10.85
CA ARG A 180 23.09 -3.21 -10.46
C ARG A 180 22.18 -2.02 -10.73
N MET A 181 22.68 -0.80 -10.55
CA MET A 181 21.95 0.42 -10.87
C MET A 181 21.65 0.49 -12.37
N GLN A 182 22.67 0.33 -13.22
CA GLN A 182 22.51 0.33 -14.68
C GLN A 182 21.58 -0.81 -15.15
N TYR A 183 21.70 -1.98 -14.53
CA TYR A 183 20.82 -3.12 -14.85
C TYR A 183 19.36 -2.82 -14.52
N LEU A 184 19.10 -2.20 -13.36
CA LEU A 184 17.74 -1.83 -12.98
C LEU A 184 17.17 -0.71 -13.83
N GLU A 185 17.98 0.28 -14.20
CA GLU A 185 17.59 1.32 -15.14
C GLU A 185 17.21 0.71 -16.49
N HIS A 186 18.00 -0.23 -16.99
CA HIS A 186 17.69 -0.95 -18.23
C HIS A 186 16.37 -1.73 -18.13
N VAL A 187 16.17 -2.51 -17.06
CA VAL A 187 14.90 -3.24 -16.84
C VAL A 187 13.73 -2.26 -16.69
N ALA A 188 13.92 -1.13 -15.99
CA ALA A 188 12.90 -0.10 -15.84
C ALA A 188 12.48 0.48 -17.20
N GLN A 189 13.45 0.79 -18.07
CA GLN A 189 13.18 1.29 -19.42
C GLN A 189 12.42 0.26 -20.27
N GLU A 190 12.82 -1.02 -20.23
CA GLU A 190 12.11 -2.10 -20.93
C GLU A 190 10.65 -2.21 -20.46
N VAL A 191 10.41 -2.18 -19.14
CA VAL A 191 9.06 -2.27 -18.59
C VAL A 191 8.23 -1.04 -18.96
N ILE A 192 8.78 0.17 -18.90
CA ILE A 192 8.08 1.41 -19.29
C ILE A 192 7.66 1.36 -20.76
N GLN A 193 8.52 0.89 -21.65
CA GLN A 193 8.20 0.73 -23.07
C GLN A 193 7.09 -0.30 -23.32
N GLY A 194 6.95 -1.29 -22.43
CA GLY A 194 5.91 -2.32 -22.52
C GLY A 194 4.55 -1.92 -21.93
N ILE A 195 4.43 -0.75 -21.31
CA ILE A 195 3.17 -0.31 -20.69
C ILE A 195 2.16 0.14 -21.74
N ASP A 196 0.97 -0.44 -21.70
CA ASP A 196 -0.14 -0.09 -22.59
C ASP A 196 -0.73 1.28 -22.25
N ILE A 197 -0.65 2.22 -23.21
CA ILE A 197 -1.21 3.57 -23.09
C ILE A 197 -2.73 3.54 -22.86
N GLN A 198 -3.45 2.59 -23.45
CA GLN A 198 -4.90 2.47 -23.24
C GLN A 198 -5.24 2.13 -21.80
N ARG A 199 -4.33 1.42 -21.11
CA ARG A 199 -4.47 1.10 -19.70
C ARG A 199 -4.28 2.33 -18.80
N LEU A 200 -3.39 3.24 -19.17
CA LEU A 200 -3.21 4.52 -18.46
C LEU A 200 -4.49 5.38 -18.50
N ASN A 201 -5.15 5.45 -19.66
CA ASN A 201 -6.44 6.13 -19.78
C ASN A 201 -7.50 5.52 -18.87
N ARG A 202 -7.54 4.19 -18.73
CA ARG A 202 -8.47 3.53 -17.79
C ARG A 202 -8.17 3.89 -16.33
N TYR A 203 -6.91 4.01 -15.94
CA TYR A 203 -6.54 4.44 -14.58
C TYR A 203 -7.00 5.88 -14.31
N ALA A 204 -6.81 6.78 -15.26
CA ALA A 204 -7.30 8.16 -15.15
C ALA A 204 -8.83 8.23 -15.08
N LEU A 205 -9.55 7.45 -15.91
CA LEU A 205 -11.02 7.41 -15.89
C LEU A 205 -11.59 6.87 -14.57
N ARG A 206 -10.87 5.94 -13.90
CA ARG A 206 -11.26 5.40 -12.59
C ARG A 206 -11.25 6.48 -11.50
N LEU A 207 -10.51 7.58 -11.68
CA LEU A 207 -10.46 8.67 -10.70
C LEU A 207 -11.82 9.35 -10.52
N GLU A 208 -12.63 9.46 -11.57
CA GLU A 208 -13.96 10.10 -11.48
C GLU A 208 -14.87 9.42 -10.45
N TYR A 209 -14.76 8.10 -10.31
CA TYR A 209 -15.46 7.37 -9.27
C TYR A 209 -15.06 7.88 -7.87
N PHE A 210 -13.76 8.04 -7.62
CA PHE A 210 -13.24 8.53 -6.35
C PHE A 210 -13.55 10.02 -6.13
N TYR A 211 -13.50 10.84 -7.18
CA TYR A 211 -13.88 12.25 -7.09
C TYR A 211 -15.34 12.42 -6.67
N GLY A 212 -16.27 11.68 -7.29
CA GLY A 212 -17.68 11.73 -6.90
C GLY A 212 -17.98 11.21 -5.49
N ARG A 213 -17.16 10.30 -4.95
CA ARG A 213 -17.25 9.86 -3.54
C ARG A 213 -16.71 10.92 -2.58
N ALA A 214 -15.64 11.59 -2.96
CA ALA A 214 -15.03 12.64 -2.15
C ALA A 214 -15.98 13.83 -1.99
N GLU A 215 -16.62 14.28 -3.08
CA GLU A 215 -17.65 15.33 -3.04
C GLU A 215 -18.82 15.00 -2.12
N ARG A 216 -19.13 13.70 -1.95
CA ARG A 216 -20.16 13.20 -1.02
C ARG A 216 -19.64 12.99 0.40
N MET A 217 -18.38 13.33 0.69
CA MET A 217 -17.73 13.16 1.99
C MET A 217 -17.72 11.70 2.49
N GLU A 218 -17.73 10.75 1.55
CA GLU A 218 -17.72 9.32 1.86
C GLU A 218 -16.37 8.86 2.41
N ASP A 219 -16.41 7.78 3.19
CA ASP A 219 -15.20 7.08 3.62
C ASP A 219 -14.49 6.47 2.42
N MET A 220 -13.17 6.62 2.39
CA MET A 220 -12.31 6.02 1.37
C MET A 220 -11.55 4.84 1.96
N GLU A 221 -11.13 3.94 1.08
CA GLU A 221 -10.29 2.78 1.39
C GLU A 221 -9.02 2.89 0.57
N VAL A 222 -7.92 2.31 1.07
CA VAL A 222 -6.64 2.27 0.35
C VAL A 222 -6.51 0.92 -0.36
N GLY A 223 -6.12 0.91 -1.65
CA GLY A 223 -5.69 -0.33 -2.32
C GLY A 223 -6.79 -1.27 -2.82
N MET A 224 -7.76 -0.75 -3.59
CA MET A 224 -8.69 -1.57 -4.41
C MET A 224 -8.12 -2.01 -5.76
#